data_AF-A0A8T4PMM7-F1
#
_entry.id   AF-A0A8T4PMM7-F1
#
_cell.length_a   1.000
_cell.length_b   1.000
_cell.length_c   1.000
_cell.angle_alpha   90.00
_cell.angle_beta   90.00
_cell.angle_gamma   90.00
#
_symmetry.space_group_name_H-M   'P 1'
#
loop_
_entity.id
_entity.type
_entity.pdbx_description
1 polymer ?
#
loop_
_entity_poly.entity_id
_entity_poly.type
_entity_poly.pdbx_seq_one_letter_code
_entity_poly.pdbx_strand_id
1 'polypeptide(L)'
;MSKNNPIKGSTNQDSSRTMNMINVVCDNTQIISVYYNDNAITLCDSKITTIDNNNDYDSLSFDCNIRINKTDLSIKTSDVTIKSTATNKFNITAFINVEKVNGTIVIDFRGQNLKGGITQNESKIISVSQYVNQNVSVLWDINSTDFISITVDFKNTVAETDESNNYIRKSTRPATKAYVDINTDYSVLTSVIQNYLDDYIDIVSSGQDVSIYVGRKNSNIPSGTQTLGKENNRWGLDNNLVFFNSKKEGLPYNGIAVKSGTNIYVFGNEIDGDIAALRKLVDNQEFYFSKSVSERIDYVSEEDLGGLFVFYYLHTDENLEVNLNEIQ
;
A
#
# COMPACT_ATOMS: atom_id res chain seq x y z
N MET A 1 26.87 20.62 -5.40
CA MET A 1 26.32 19.54 -4.55
C MET A 1 27.50 18.89 -3.84
N SER A 2 27.54 18.99 -2.51
CA SER A 2 28.61 18.41 -1.69
C SER A 2 28.58 16.90 -1.83
N LYS A 3 29.69 16.29 -2.24
CA LYS A 3 29.86 14.83 -2.22
C LYS A 3 30.00 14.42 -0.75
N ASN A 4 28.95 13.85 -0.16
CA ASN A 4 29.08 13.17 1.12
C ASN A 4 30.00 11.96 0.91
N ASN A 5 31.18 11.98 1.53
CA ASN A 5 32.06 10.82 1.55
C ASN A 5 31.35 9.66 2.28
N PRO A 6 31.36 8.43 1.73
CA PRO A 6 30.73 7.30 2.40
C PRO A 6 31.44 7.00 3.73
N ILE A 7 30.70 7.04 4.83
CA ILE A 7 31.22 6.74 6.18
C ILE A 7 31.29 5.22 6.34
N LYS A 8 32.47 4.64 6.09
CA LYS A 8 32.74 3.22 6.39
C LYS A 8 32.57 2.96 7.89
N GLY A 9 31.89 1.88 8.25
CA GLY A 9 31.80 1.43 9.64
C GLY A 9 31.07 0.10 9.79
N SER A 10 31.26 -0.56 10.92
CA SER A 10 30.68 -1.85 11.28
C SER A 10 29.40 -1.69 12.08
N THR A 11 28.52 -2.69 12.03
CA THR A 11 27.39 -2.84 12.96
C THR A 11 27.88 -3.20 14.37
N ASN A 12 27.04 -2.98 15.38
CA ASN A 12 27.24 -3.50 16.72
C ASN A 12 26.85 -4.99 16.80
N GLN A 13 26.86 -5.56 18.01
CA GLN A 13 26.56 -6.97 18.26
C GLN A 13 25.09 -7.35 17.95
N ASP A 14 24.20 -6.37 17.85
CA ASP A 14 22.78 -6.55 17.51
C ASP A 14 22.51 -6.25 16.01
N SER A 15 23.55 -6.30 15.17
CA SER A 15 23.47 -5.95 13.74
C SER A 15 22.93 -4.53 13.45
N SER A 16 22.99 -3.62 14.43
CA SER A 16 22.50 -2.24 14.29
C SER A 16 23.64 -1.23 14.24
N ARG A 17 23.40 -0.08 13.58
CA ARG A 17 24.34 1.03 13.54
C ARG A 17 23.60 2.36 13.57
N THR A 18 23.93 3.20 14.54
CA THR A 18 23.47 4.59 14.60
C THR A 18 24.47 5.48 13.85
N MET A 19 23.97 6.29 12.92
CA MET A 19 24.79 7.26 12.20
C MET A 19 24.22 8.66 12.39
N ASN A 20 25.05 9.59 12.84
CA ASN A 20 24.70 11.00 12.89
C ASN A 20 24.89 11.60 11.50
N MET A 21 23.84 12.18 10.93
CA MET A 21 23.90 12.80 9.61
C MET A 21 24.32 14.26 9.75
N ILE A 22 25.53 14.59 9.29
CA ILE A 22 26.18 15.88 9.61
C ILE A 22 25.83 17.00 8.59
N ASN A 23 25.12 16.71 7.50
CA ASN A 23 24.80 17.69 6.44
C ASN A 23 23.43 17.45 5.79
N VAL A 24 22.39 17.27 6.59
CA VAL A 24 21.01 17.14 6.09
C VAL A 24 20.42 18.51 5.89
N VAL A 25 19.88 18.76 4.70
CA VAL A 25 19.04 19.95 4.50
C VAL A 25 17.63 19.57 4.95
N CYS A 26 17.19 20.13 6.07
CA CYS A 26 15.86 19.88 6.63
C CYS A 26 14.75 20.29 5.64
N ASP A 27 13.59 19.66 5.76
CA ASP A 27 12.38 19.87 4.94
C ASP A 27 12.56 19.62 3.43
N ASN A 28 13.73 19.13 3.02
CA ASN A 28 13.99 18.68 1.66
C ASN A 28 13.96 17.16 1.62
N THR A 29 13.24 16.64 0.65
CA THR A 29 13.31 15.21 0.36
C THR A 29 14.71 14.85 -0.12
N GLN A 30 15.30 13.86 0.54
CA GLN A 30 16.63 13.35 0.25
C GLN A 30 16.62 11.83 0.14
N ILE A 31 17.59 11.30 -0.59
CA ILE A 31 17.79 9.87 -0.74
C ILE A 31 18.92 9.46 0.20
N ILE A 32 18.63 8.57 1.13
CA ILE A 32 19.62 7.97 2.03
C ILE A 32 19.85 6.54 1.57
N SER A 33 21.09 6.24 1.19
CA SER A 33 21.51 4.95 0.65
C SER A 33 22.52 4.30 1.59
N VAL A 34 22.28 3.06 1.98
CA VAL A 34 23.20 2.23 2.76
C VAL A 34 23.82 1.21 1.83
N TYR A 35 25.15 1.14 1.82
CA TYR A 35 25.91 0.17 1.02
C TYR A 35 26.56 -0.87 1.93
N TYR A 36 26.78 -2.06 1.39
CA TYR A 36 27.56 -3.09 2.06
C TYR A 36 29.03 -2.67 2.22
N ASN A 37 29.75 -3.36 3.09
CA ASN A 37 31.16 -3.11 3.35
C ASN A 37 32.05 -3.73 2.25
N ASP A 38 31.90 -3.26 1.03
CA ASP A 38 32.59 -3.74 -0.18
C ASP A 38 33.16 -2.58 -1.03
N ASN A 39 33.53 -1.48 -0.36
CA ASN A 39 33.87 -0.19 -0.97
C ASN A 39 32.70 0.60 -1.55
N ALA A 40 31.49 0.42 -0.98
CA ALA A 40 30.29 1.11 -1.42
C ALA A 40 29.92 0.78 -2.87
N ILE A 41 30.11 -0.48 -3.26
CA ILE A 41 29.79 -1.00 -4.59
C ILE A 41 28.37 -1.54 -4.56
N THR A 42 28.07 -2.48 -3.66
CA THR A 42 26.74 -3.07 -3.56
C THR A 42 25.88 -2.27 -2.60
N LEU A 43 24.78 -1.73 -3.11
CA LEU A 43 23.75 -1.12 -2.29
C LEU A 43 23.06 -2.20 -1.44
N CYS A 44 22.93 -1.96 -0.14
CA CYS A 44 22.08 -2.76 0.72
C CYS A 44 20.61 -2.36 0.56
N ASP A 45 20.31 -1.07 0.82
CA ASP A 45 18.95 -0.55 0.85
C ASP A 45 19.03 0.98 0.71
N SER A 46 17.97 1.61 0.23
CA SER A 46 17.87 3.06 0.22
C SER A 46 16.45 3.53 0.44
N LYS A 47 16.32 4.67 1.12
CA LYS A 47 15.03 5.26 1.45
C LYS A 47 15.02 6.71 1.03
N ILE A 48 13.91 7.12 0.42
CA ILE A 48 13.63 8.51 0.15
C ILE A 48 12.82 9.04 1.32
N THR A 49 13.33 10.08 1.98
CA THR A 49 12.69 10.62 3.18
C THR A 49 12.89 12.13 3.29
N THR A 50 12.04 12.77 4.07
CA THR A 50 12.21 14.13 4.60
C THR A 50 12.57 14.00 6.07
N ILE A 51 13.61 14.70 6.50
CA ILE A 51 14.04 14.73 7.91
C ILE A 51 13.74 16.13 8.43
N ASP A 52 12.92 16.23 9.48
CA ASP A 52 12.59 17.47 10.16
C ASP A 52 13.21 17.46 11.57
N ASN A 53 14.28 18.22 11.78
CA ASN A 53 14.92 18.31 13.10
C ASN A 53 14.09 19.19 14.06
N ASN A 54 12.87 18.77 14.42
CA ASN A 54 12.02 19.46 15.40
C ASN A 54 12.40 19.11 16.85
N ASN A 55 13.70 19.07 17.16
CA ASN A 55 14.27 18.63 18.45
C ASN A 55 13.87 17.20 18.86
N ASP A 56 13.52 16.35 17.91
CA ASP A 56 13.28 14.92 18.05
C ASP A 56 14.39 14.08 17.37
N TYR A 57 14.29 12.76 17.53
CA TYR A 57 15.21 11.80 16.93
C TYR A 57 14.51 11.10 15.77
N ASP A 58 14.88 11.45 14.54
CA ASP A 58 14.49 10.70 13.35
C ASP A 58 15.33 9.42 13.22
N SER A 59 14.66 8.26 13.19
CA SER A 59 15.30 6.97 12.96
C SER A 59 14.90 6.38 11.62
N LEU A 60 15.90 6.06 10.80
CA LEU A 60 15.73 5.27 9.58
C LEU A 60 16.34 3.89 9.80
N SER A 61 15.51 2.85 9.71
CA SER A 61 15.98 1.46 9.71
C SER A 61 16.16 0.98 8.27
N PHE A 62 17.27 0.29 8.01
CA PHE A 62 17.59 -0.35 6.73
C PHE A 62 17.84 -1.82 7.01
N ASP A 63 17.14 -2.72 6.32
CA ASP A 63 17.34 -4.16 6.49
C ASP A 63 18.39 -4.67 5.50
N CYS A 64 19.65 -4.72 5.96
CA CYS A 64 20.77 -5.25 5.20
C CYS A 64 21.01 -6.75 5.41
N ASN A 65 20.05 -7.49 5.99
CA ASN A 65 20.27 -8.91 6.28
C ASN A 65 20.24 -9.79 5.03
N ILE A 66 19.81 -9.26 3.89
CA ILE A 66 19.64 -10.06 2.68
C ILE A 66 20.70 -9.71 1.63
N ARG A 67 21.84 -10.40 1.69
CA ARG A 67 22.64 -10.64 0.49
C ARG A 67 21.86 -11.60 -0.40
N ILE A 68 20.92 -11.10 -1.18
CA ILE A 68 20.24 -11.95 -2.13
C ILE A 68 21.18 -12.09 -3.32
N ASN A 69 21.98 -13.14 -3.40
CA ASN A 69 22.87 -13.37 -4.54
C ASN A 69 22.10 -13.70 -5.86
N LYS A 70 20.87 -13.20 -6.04
CA LYS A 70 19.95 -13.40 -7.16
C LYS A 70 20.23 -12.41 -8.28
N THR A 71 19.71 -12.74 -9.45
CA THR A 71 19.70 -11.86 -10.61
C THR A 71 18.29 -11.32 -10.71
N ASP A 72 18.08 -10.05 -10.36
CA ASP A 72 16.74 -9.50 -10.13
C ASP A 72 16.68 -8.01 -10.45
N LEU A 73 15.58 -7.57 -11.04
CA LEU A 73 15.09 -6.20 -10.92
C LEU A 73 13.94 -6.21 -9.92
N SER A 74 13.75 -5.11 -9.19
CA SER A 74 12.57 -4.99 -8.35
C SER A 74 12.23 -3.54 -8.06
N ILE A 75 10.95 -3.32 -7.76
CA ILE A 75 10.40 -2.01 -7.40
C ILE A 75 9.37 -2.18 -6.29
N LYS A 76 9.38 -1.28 -5.31
CA LYS A 76 8.39 -1.22 -4.23
C LYS A 76 7.58 0.07 -4.29
N THR A 77 6.40 0.08 -3.68
CA THR A 77 5.58 1.30 -3.58
C THR A 77 6.31 2.45 -2.88
N SER A 78 7.23 2.15 -1.95
CA SER A 78 8.13 3.11 -1.29
C SER A 78 9.20 3.70 -2.20
N ASP A 79 9.52 3.03 -3.31
CA ASP A 79 10.57 3.44 -4.25
C ASP A 79 10.07 4.49 -5.26
N VAL A 80 8.78 4.86 -5.18
CA VAL A 80 8.12 5.78 -6.09
C VAL A 80 7.72 7.06 -5.37
N THR A 81 8.15 8.19 -5.91
CA THR A 81 7.81 9.53 -5.40
C THR A 81 7.07 10.35 -6.45
N ILE A 82 6.11 11.14 -5.99
CA ILE A 82 5.31 12.04 -6.83
C ILE A 82 5.44 13.43 -6.23
N LYS A 83 6.10 14.35 -6.93
CA LYS A 83 6.34 15.71 -6.45
C LYS A 83 5.81 16.74 -7.41
N SER A 84 5.03 17.70 -6.91
CA SER A 84 4.65 18.86 -7.70
C SER A 84 5.89 19.69 -8.06
N THR A 85 6.03 20.03 -9.34
CA THR A 85 7.11 20.87 -9.87
C THR A 85 6.59 22.21 -10.40
N ALA A 86 5.31 22.26 -10.76
CA ALA A 86 4.56 23.46 -11.12
C ALA A 86 3.06 23.16 -11.00
N THR A 87 2.21 24.17 -11.21
CA THR A 87 0.76 23.98 -11.31
C THR A 87 0.45 22.88 -12.33
N ASN A 88 -0.25 21.83 -11.89
CA ASN A 88 -0.66 20.68 -12.70
C ASN A 88 0.51 19.89 -13.33
N LYS A 89 1.73 19.98 -12.79
CA LYS A 89 2.88 19.20 -13.27
C LYS A 89 3.59 18.50 -12.13
N PHE A 90 3.61 17.19 -12.18
CA PHE A 90 4.16 16.32 -11.15
C PHE A 90 5.30 15.49 -11.73
N ASN A 91 6.45 15.54 -11.07
CA ASN A 91 7.58 14.67 -11.35
C ASN A 91 7.38 13.36 -10.60
N ILE A 92 7.16 12.28 -11.35
CA ILE A 92 7.01 10.92 -10.84
C ILE A 92 8.36 10.26 -11.01
N THR A 93 9.02 9.90 -9.91
CA THR A 93 10.35 9.26 -9.92
C THR A 93 10.24 7.86 -9.34
N ALA A 94 10.70 6.86 -10.09
CA ALA A 94 10.82 5.48 -9.66
C ALA A 94 12.30 5.12 -9.46
N PHE A 95 12.60 4.53 -8.31
CA PHE A 95 13.89 3.95 -8.00
C PHE A 95 13.84 2.43 -8.25
N ILE A 96 14.64 1.96 -9.19
CA ILE A 96 14.68 0.55 -9.60
C ILE A 96 15.87 -0.10 -8.91
N ASN A 97 15.59 -1.15 -8.15
CA ASN A 97 16.62 -1.98 -7.54
C ASN A 97 17.17 -2.94 -8.60
N VAL A 98 18.50 -3.00 -8.73
CA VAL A 98 19.18 -3.81 -9.75
C VAL A 98 20.19 -4.71 -9.09
N GLU A 99 19.99 -6.02 -9.16
CA GLU A 99 20.89 -7.02 -8.60
C GLU A 99 21.39 -7.96 -9.69
N LYS A 100 22.70 -7.93 -9.98
CA LYS A 100 23.38 -8.75 -11.02
C LYS A 100 22.84 -8.69 -12.46
N VAL A 101 21.84 -7.87 -12.74
CA VAL A 101 21.29 -7.68 -14.08
C VAL A 101 22.16 -6.71 -14.88
N ASN A 102 22.38 -7.02 -16.16
CA ASN A 102 23.01 -6.15 -17.15
C ASN A 102 22.16 -6.17 -18.42
N GLY A 103 21.91 -5.02 -19.02
CA GLY A 103 21.19 -4.96 -20.29
C GLY A 103 20.50 -3.63 -20.52
N THR A 104 19.59 -3.63 -21.49
CA THR A 104 18.72 -2.49 -21.77
C THR A 104 17.29 -2.94 -21.49
N ILE A 105 16.64 -2.25 -20.57
CA ILE A 105 15.28 -2.58 -20.12
C ILE A 105 14.31 -1.46 -20.45
N VAL A 106 13.02 -1.78 -20.42
CA VAL A 106 11.93 -0.83 -20.62
C VAL A 106 11.16 -0.67 -19.32
N ILE A 107 11.04 0.57 -18.85
CA ILE A 107 10.17 0.91 -17.71
C ILE A 107 8.93 1.59 -18.26
N ASP A 108 7.77 0.98 -18.05
CA ASP A 108 6.47 1.52 -18.46
C ASP A 108 5.82 2.23 -17.28
N PHE A 109 5.49 3.50 -17.47
CA PHE A 109 4.66 4.27 -16.56
C PHE A 109 3.27 4.36 -17.18
N ARG A 110 2.24 4.00 -16.41
CA ARG A 110 0.85 4.11 -16.84
C ARG A 110 -0.02 4.77 -15.77
N GLY A 111 -0.71 5.83 -16.16
CA GLY A 111 -1.74 6.49 -15.36
C GLY A 111 -3.11 5.87 -15.63
N GLN A 112 -3.88 5.66 -14.58
CA GLN A 112 -5.24 5.15 -14.63
C GLN A 112 -6.18 5.99 -13.79
N ASN A 113 -7.41 6.18 -14.25
CA ASN A 113 -8.50 6.69 -13.42
C ASN A 113 -9.19 5.54 -12.64
N LEU A 114 -10.07 5.90 -11.70
CA LEU A 114 -10.87 4.96 -10.90
C LEU A 114 -11.70 3.98 -11.74
N LYS A 115 -12.08 4.34 -12.97
CA LYS A 115 -12.85 3.48 -13.88
C LYS A 115 -11.97 2.53 -14.70
N GLY A 116 -10.66 2.47 -14.42
CA GLY A 116 -9.68 1.66 -15.16
C GLY A 116 -9.28 2.25 -16.51
N GLY A 117 -9.74 3.44 -16.86
CA GLY A 117 -9.36 4.12 -18.08
C GLY A 117 -7.92 4.64 -18.00
N ILE A 118 -7.13 4.38 -19.04
CA ILE A 118 -5.76 4.91 -19.15
C ILE A 118 -5.84 6.42 -19.37
N THR A 119 -5.18 7.18 -18.50
CA THR A 119 -5.15 8.64 -18.55
C THR A 119 -3.86 9.14 -19.19
N GLN A 120 -2.74 8.47 -18.92
CA GLN A 120 -1.40 8.73 -19.47
C GLN A 120 -0.62 7.43 -19.60
N ASN A 121 0.31 7.39 -20.54
CA ASN A 121 1.24 6.28 -20.70
C ASN A 121 2.55 6.78 -21.28
N GLU A 122 3.67 6.38 -20.70
CA GLU A 122 5.01 6.72 -21.17
C GLU A 122 5.98 5.62 -20.80
N SER A 123 6.83 5.20 -21.74
CA SER A 123 7.87 4.22 -21.45
C SER A 123 9.25 4.87 -21.57
N LYS A 124 10.18 4.47 -20.71
CA LYS A 124 11.59 4.87 -20.75
C LYS A 124 12.45 3.64 -21.00
N ILE A 125 13.36 3.77 -21.96
CA ILE A 125 14.38 2.76 -22.22
C ILE A 125 15.64 3.20 -21.49
N ILE A 126 16.18 2.33 -20.64
CA ILE A 126 17.39 2.62 -19.87
C ILE A 126 18.37 1.45 -19.97
N SER A 127 19.65 1.74 -19.79
CA SER A 127 20.68 0.72 -19.62
C SER A 127 20.92 0.48 -18.14
N VAL A 128 20.82 -0.78 -17.72
CA VAL A 128 21.13 -1.22 -16.36
C VAL A 128 22.50 -1.89 -16.32
N SER A 129 23.19 -1.69 -15.20
CA SER A 129 24.47 -2.34 -14.92
C SER A 129 24.41 -3.01 -13.54
N GLN A 130 25.12 -4.12 -13.37
CA GLN A 130 25.05 -4.91 -12.14
C GLN A 130 25.27 -4.05 -10.90
N TYR A 131 24.36 -4.17 -9.94
CA TYR A 131 24.41 -3.47 -8.65
C TYR A 131 24.32 -1.93 -8.75
N VAL A 132 23.91 -1.40 -9.91
CA VAL A 132 23.70 0.03 -10.11
C VAL A 132 22.22 0.29 -10.26
N ASN A 133 21.60 0.66 -9.14
CA ASN A 133 20.20 1.07 -9.11
C ASN A 133 19.96 2.30 -9.99
N GLN A 134 18.74 2.39 -10.52
CA GLN A 134 18.38 3.41 -11.50
C GLN A 134 17.29 4.32 -10.97
N ASN A 135 17.41 5.61 -11.23
CA ASN A 135 16.35 6.57 -11.02
C ASN A 135 15.76 6.95 -12.37
N VAL A 136 14.48 6.71 -12.57
CA VAL A 136 13.78 7.05 -13.81
C VAL A 136 12.58 7.90 -13.48
N SER A 137 12.41 8.97 -14.25
CA SER A 137 11.35 9.94 -13.99
C SER A 137 10.57 10.32 -15.23
N VAL A 138 9.28 10.59 -15.02
CA VAL A 138 8.36 11.17 -16.00
C VAL A 138 7.69 12.41 -15.42
N LEU A 139 7.34 13.36 -16.27
CA LEU A 139 6.70 14.62 -15.88
C LEU A 139 5.28 14.67 -16.43
N TRP A 140 4.28 14.48 -15.56
CA TRP A 140 2.89 14.29 -15.95
C TRP A 140 1.94 15.29 -15.30
N ASP A 141 0.80 15.52 -15.95
CA ASP A 141 -0.36 16.14 -15.32
C ASP A 141 -1.27 15.05 -14.75
N ILE A 142 -1.22 14.82 -13.44
CA ILE A 142 -1.96 13.73 -12.79
C ILE A 142 -3.37 14.12 -12.35
N ASN A 143 -3.92 15.28 -12.76
CA ASN A 143 -5.24 15.73 -12.30
C ASN A 143 -6.40 14.77 -12.59
N SER A 144 -6.31 14.02 -13.69
CA SER A 144 -7.30 12.99 -14.06
C SER A 144 -6.85 11.57 -13.74
N THR A 145 -5.68 11.42 -13.12
CA THR A 145 -5.04 10.13 -12.84
C THR A 145 -5.20 9.85 -11.35
N ASP A 146 -5.77 8.70 -11.01
CA ASP A 146 -5.99 8.27 -9.63
C ASP A 146 -4.92 7.27 -9.15
N PHE A 147 -4.35 6.53 -10.11
CA PHE A 147 -3.28 5.57 -9.87
C PHE A 147 -2.20 5.69 -10.94
N ILE A 148 -0.96 5.48 -10.53
CA ILE A 148 0.16 5.23 -11.43
C ILE A 148 0.60 3.81 -11.20
N SER A 149 0.63 3.01 -12.26
CA SER A 149 1.35 1.74 -12.26
C SER A 149 2.68 1.90 -12.96
N ILE A 150 3.70 1.25 -12.42
CA ILE A 150 5.04 1.22 -13.00
C ILE A 150 5.42 -0.24 -13.16
N THR A 151 5.85 -0.60 -14.37
CA THR A 151 6.32 -1.95 -14.68
C THR A 151 7.75 -1.88 -15.16
N VAL A 152 8.62 -2.60 -14.48
CA VAL A 152 10.04 -2.75 -14.80
C VAL A 152 10.18 -3.95 -15.73
N ASP A 153 10.93 -3.76 -16.81
CA ASP A 153 11.18 -4.76 -17.84
C ASP A 153 9.96 -5.60 -18.26
N PHE A 154 8.82 -4.96 -18.53
CA PHE A 154 7.57 -5.66 -18.94
C PHE A 154 7.73 -6.63 -20.14
N LYS A 155 8.82 -6.51 -20.91
CA LYS A 155 9.13 -7.36 -22.05
C LYS A 155 10.07 -8.52 -21.71
N ASN A 156 10.51 -8.62 -20.45
CA ASN A 156 11.45 -9.60 -19.91
C ASN A 156 12.67 -9.74 -20.85
N THR A 157 13.24 -8.58 -21.19
CA THR A 157 14.39 -8.47 -22.09
C THR A 157 15.69 -8.89 -21.43
N VAL A 158 15.75 -8.86 -20.10
CA VAL A 158 16.83 -9.41 -19.29
C VAL A 158 16.33 -10.63 -18.50
N ALA A 159 17.26 -11.50 -18.11
CA ALA A 159 16.92 -12.69 -17.33
C ALA A 159 16.91 -12.37 -15.85
N GLU A 160 15.81 -12.71 -15.18
CA GLU A 160 15.57 -12.46 -13.75
C GLU A 160 15.15 -13.75 -13.04
N THR A 161 15.31 -13.78 -11.72
CA THR A 161 14.91 -14.91 -10.89
C THR A 161 13.48 -14.80 -10.38
N ASP A 162 12.98 -13.58 -10.22
CA ASP A 162 11.63 -13.28 -9.78
C ASP A 162 11.08 -12.13 -10.64
N GLU A 163 9.98 -12.39 -11.35
CA GLU A 163 9.32 -11.40 -12.18
C GLU A 163 8.10 -10.79 -11.47
N SER A 164 7.72 -11.33 -10.31
CA SER A 164 6.51 -10.94 -9.58
C SER A 164 6.67 -9.59 -8.86
N ASN A 165 7.90 -9.15 -8.65
CA ASN A 165 8.28 -7.92 -7.95
C ASN A 165 8.63 -6.75 -8.90
N ASN A 166 8.37 -6.92 -10.21
CA ASN A 166 8.62 -5.92 -11.26
C ASN A 166 7.43 -4.98 -11.51
N TYR A 167 6.38 -5.06 -10.70
CA TYR A 167 5.17 -4.24 -10.84
C TYR A 167 4.79 -3.57 -9.54
N ILE A 168 4.45 -2.29 -9.62
CA ILE A 168 3.75 -1.57 -8.55
C ILE A 168 2.54 -0.82 -9.10
N ARG A 169 1.64 -0.49 -8.18
CA ARG A 169 0.55 0.46 -8.40
C ARG A 169 0.47 1.38 -7.19
N LYS A 170 0.47 2.69 -7.41
CA LYS A 170 0.48 3.71 -6.35
C LYS A 170 -0.60 4.76 -6.60
N SER A 171 -1.34 5.16 -5.57
CA SER A 171 -2.26 6.29 -5.70
C SER A 171 -1.52 7.61 -5.93
N THR A 172 -2.08 8.46 -6.79
CA THR A 172 -1.60 9.83 -7.04
C THR A 172 -2.11 10.84 -6.03
N ARG A 173 -3.17 10.48 -5.29
CA ARG A 173 -3.79 11.35 -4.32
C ARG A 173 -2.95 11.34 -3.03
N PRO A 174 -2.84 12.47 -2.31
CA PRO A 174 -2.20 12.47 -1.00
C PRO A 174 -2.91 11.43 -0.13
N ALA A 175 -2.13 10.50 0.39
CA ALA A 175 -2.63 9.39 1.17
C ALA A 175 -3.36 9.95 2.40
N THR A 176 -4.62 9.57 2.57
CA THR A 176 -5.39 9.96 3.76
C THR A 176 -4.77 9.26 4.95
N LYS A 177 -4.38 10.01 5.98
CA LYS A 177 -3.81 9.41 7.18
C LYS A 177 -4.89 8.61 7.89
N ALA A 178 -4.67 7.31 8.04
CA ALA A 178 -5.66 6.41 8.57
C ALA A 178 -5.08 5.60 9.72
N TYR A 179 -5.81 5.54 10.82
CA TYR A 179 -5.61 4.48 11.80
C TYR A 179 -6.39 3.26 11.31
N VAL A 180 -5.74 2.09 11.25
CA VAL A 180 -6.37 0.85 10.77
C VAL A 180 -6.35 -0.18 11.89
N ASP A 181 -7.52 -0.72 12.19
CA ASP A 181 -7.71 -1.81 13.13
C ASP A 181 -8.46 -2.95 12.46
N ILE A 182 -7.87 -4.14 12.45
CA ILE A 182 -8.36 -5.30 11.71
C ILE A 182 -8.50 -6.45 12.69
N ASN A 183 -9.71 -7.00 12.76
CA ASN A 183 -10.03 -8.15 13.59
C ASN A 183 -10.87 -9.15 12.79
N THR A 184 -10.25 -9.95 11.94
CA THR A 184 -10.95 -10.95 11.11
C THR A 184 -10.99 -12.34 11.74
N ASP A 185 -10.58 -12.50 13.01
CA ASP A 185 -10.28 -13.78 13.67
C ASP A 185 -9.11 -14.59 13.06
N TYR A 186 -8.54 -14.15 11.93
CA TYR A 186 -7.41 -14.78 11.23
C TYR A 186 -6.20 -13.85 11.17
N SER A 187 -5.15 -14.13 11.96
CA SER A 187 -3.97 -13.27 12.07
C SER A 187 -3.19 -13.08 10.76
N VAL A 188 -3.18 -14.10 9.89
CA VAL A 188 -2.51 -14.03 8.57
C VAL A 188 -3.18 -12.98 7.67
N LEU A 189 -4.50 -12.82 7.80
CA LEU A 189 -5.26 -11.87 6.98
C LEU A 189 -5.06 -10.43 7.42
N THR A 190 -4.63 -10.18 8.66
CA THR A 190 -4.32 -8.83 9.15
C THR A 190 -3.26 -8.18 8.28
N SER A 191 -2.12 -8.83 8.05
CA SER A 191 -1.04 -8.27 7.22
C SER A 191 -1.45 -8.12 5.75
N VAL A 192 -2.27 -9.06 5.22
CA VAL A 192 -2.74 -8.99 3.84
C VAL A 192 -3.68 -7.79 3.63
N ILE A 193 -4.62 -7.58 4.56
CA ILE A 193 -5.56 -6.45 4.53
C ILE A 193 -4.82 -5.13 4.74
N GLN A 194 -3.83 -5.08 5.64
CA GLN A 194 -2.99 -3.88 5.83
C GLN A 194 -2.26 -3.51 4.55
N ASN A 195 -1.56 -4.47 3.93
CA ASN A 195 -0.84 -4.23 2.67
C ASN A 195 -1.77 -3.79 1.55
N TYR A 196 -2.96 -4.40 1.46
CA TYR A 196 -3.97 -3.99 0.48
C TYR A 196 -4.43 -2.54 0.70
N LEU A 197 -4.65 -2.13 1.94
CA LEU A 197 -5.06 -0.77 2.28
C LEU A 197 -3.93 0.26 2.11
N ASP A 198 -2.68 -0.12 2.32
CA ASP A 198 -1.50 0.75 2.22
C ASP A 198 -1.31 1.35 0.80
N ASP A 199 -1.87 0.71 -0.23
CA ASP A 199 -1.89 1.26 -1.59
C ASP A 199 -2.81 2.49 -1.75
N TYR A 200 -3.72 2.71 -0.80
CA TYR A 200 -4.79 3.73 -0.87
C TYR A 200 -4.75 4.76 0.27
N ILE A 201 -4.14 4.43 1.41
CA ILE A 201 -4.09 5.27 2.63
C ILE A 201 -2.69 5.26 3.26
N ASP A 202 -2.41 6.25 4.11
CA ASP A 202 -1.17 6.32 4.91
C ASP A 202 -1.47 5.80 6.30
N ILE A 203 -1.02 4.58 6.62
CA ILE A 203 -1.35 3.94 7.89
C ILE A 203 -0.50 4.55 9.01
N VAL A 204 -1.17 5.22 9.96
CA VAL A 204 -0.53 5.89 11.10
C VAL A 204 -1.05 5.37 12.43
N SER A 205 -0.19 5.35 13.45
CA SER A 205 -0.58 4.99 14.82
C SER A 205 -1.29 6.12 15.58
N SER A 206 -1.15 7.37 15.13
CA SER A 206 -1.77 8.56 15.75
C SER A 206 -1.78 9.75 14.79
N GLY A 207 -2.70 10.70 14.98
CA GLY A 207 -2.80 11.90 14.13
C GLY A 207 -3.51 11.63 12.80
N GLN A 208 -4.37 10.61 12.78
CA GLN A 208 -5.13 10.16 11.63
C GLN A 208 -6.26 11.14 11.25
N ASP A 209 -6.56 11.22 9.95
CA ASP A 209 -7.75 11.88 9.40
C ASP A 209 -9.00 10.99 9.53
N VAL A 210 -8.82 9.67 9.41
CA VAL A 210 -9.90 8.67 9.53
C VAL A 210 -9.45 7.46 10.35
N SER A 211 -10.39 6.71 10.92
CA SER A 211 -10.13 5.43 11.58
C SER A 211 -10.94 4.33 10.89
N ILE A 212 -10.27 3.29 10.41
CA ILE A 212 -10.87 2.18 9.66
C ILE A 212 -10.87 0.94 10.55
N TYR A 213 -12.05 0.34 10.72
CA TYR A 213 -12.25 -0.88 11.49
C TYR A 213 -12.75 -1.98 10.55
N VAL A 214 -11.99 -3.06 10.42
CA VAL A 214 -12.30 -4.19 9.51
C VAL A 214 -12.57 -5.45 10.31
N GLY A 215 -13.64 -6.18 9.96
CA GLY A 215 -13.96 -7.49 10.53
C GLY A 215 -14.91 -7.45 11.72
N ARG A 216 -14.56 -8.14 12.80
CA ARG A 216 -15.38 -8.29 14.01
C ARG A 216 -15.15 -7.17 15.00
N LYS A 217 -16.12 -7.01 15.89
CA LYS A 217 -15.99 -6.09 17.02
C LYS A 217 -14.78 -6.44 17.87
N ASN A 218 -13.98 -5.44 18.19
CA ASN A 218 -12.99 -5.48 19.26
C ASN A 218 -13.20 -4.31 20.25
N SER A 219 -12.34 -4.22 21.25
CA SER A 219 -12.37 -3.18 22.30
C SER A 219 -12.11 -1.76 21.79
N ASN A 220 -11.53 -1.61 20.60
CA ASN A 220 -11.11 -0.32 20.06
C ASN A 220 -12.20 0.36 19.24
N ILE A 221 -13.27 -0.37 18.86
CA ILE A 221 -14.43 0.21 18.21
C ILE A 221 -15.18 1.10 19.23
N PRO A 222 -15.46 2.38 18.92
CA PRO A 222 -16.15 3.29 19.82
C PRO A 222 -17.48 2.73 20.37
N SER A 223 -17.75 2.96 21.65
CA SER A 223 -19.01 2.57 22.31
C SER A 223 -20.21 3.29 21.67
N GLY A 224 -21.31 2.57 21.42
CA GLY A 224 -22.52 3.12 20.76
C GLY A 224 -22.63 2.80 19.27
N THR A 225 -21.53 2.36 18.64
CA THR A 225 -21.50 1.89 17.24
C THR A 225 -22.30 0.61 17.03
N GLN A 226 -22.62 -0.12 18.12
CA GLN A 226 -23.27 -1.43 18.09
C GLN A 226 -24.73 -1.46 18.54
N THR A 227 -25.29 -0.33 18.98
CA THR A 227 -26.74 -0.16 19.19
C THR A 227 -27.43 0.44 17.97
N LEU A 228 -26.86 0.20 16.79
CA LEU A 228 -27.42 0.58 15.50
C LEU A 228 -28.29 -0.53 14.88
N GLY A 229 -28.82 -1.43 15.71
CA GLY A 229 -29.65 -2.56 15.28
C GLY A 229 -31.09 -2.54 15.77
N LYS A 230 -31.53 -1.56 16.57
CA LYS A 230 -32.90 -1.63 17.13
C LYS A 230 -33.75 -0.39 17.13
N GLU A 231 -33.20 0.83 17.21
CA GLU A 231 -34.06 2.00 17.39
C GLU A 231 -33.82 3.19 16.47
N ASN A 232 -32.66 3.38 15.80
CA ASN A 232 -32.47 4.57 14.94
C ASN A 232 -31.58 4.45 13.70
N ASN A 233 -30.70 3.44 13.56
CA ASN A 233 -29.81 3.37 12.39
C ASN A 233 -30.13 2.17 11.50
N ARG A 234 -30.03 2.43 10.19
CA ARG A 234 -30.42 1.53 9.11
C ARG A 234 -29.34 0.48 8.81
N TRP A 235 -28.34 0.29 9.65
CA TRP A 235 -27.15 -0.50 9.35
C TRP A 235 -26.39 -0.95 10.61
N GLY A 236 -25.74 -2.11 10.58
CA GLY A 236 -24.87 -2.58 11.66
C GLY A 236 -24.59 -4.08 11.62
N LEU A 237 -24.18 -4.64 12.77
CA LEU A 237 -24.07 -6.08 13.00
C LEU A 237 -25.07 -6.49 14.09
N ASP A 238 -25.85 -7.53 13.85
CA ASP A 238 -26.75 -8.17 14.82
C ASP A 238 -26.45 -9.67 14.88
N ASN A 239 -25.95 -10.15 16.03
CA ASN A 239 -25.43 -11.50 16.21
C ASN A 239 -24.37 -11.90 15.15
N ASN A 240 -23.41 -11.00 14.89
CA ASN A 240 -22.35 -11.13 13.87
C ASN A 240 -22.85 -11.19 12.40
N LEU A 241 -24.14 -10.98 12.17
CA LEU A 241 -24.68 -10.85 10.83
C LEU A 241 -24.90 -9.37 10.48
N VAL A 242 -24.58 -9.02 9.25
CA VAL A 242 -24.87 -7.73 8.65
C VAL A 242 -26.37 -7.48 8.72
N PHE A 243 -26.71 -6.35 9.31
CA PHE A 243 -28.06 -5.83 9.40
C PHE A 243 -28.13 -4.56 8.57
N PHE A 244 -29.07 -4.48 7.65
CA PHE A 244 -29.28 -3.30 6.81
C PHE A 244 -30.78 -3.10 6.53
N ASN A 245 -31.26 -1.86 6.63
CA ASN A 245 -32.65 -1.47 6.38
C ASN A 245 -33.70 -2.39 7.04
N SER A 246 -33.53 -2.70 8.32
CA SER A 246 -34.44 -3.56 9.10
C SER A 246 -34.45 -5.04 8.69
N LYS A 247 -33.45 -5.49 7.92
CA LYS A 247 -33.28 -6.89 7.54
C LYS A 247 -31.93 -7.41 8.00
N LYS A 248 -31.94 -8.66 8.47
CA LYS A 248 -30.73 -9.46 8.66
C LYS A 248 -30.48 -10.25 7.40
N GLU A 249 -29.23 -10.29 7.01
CA GLU A 249 -28.79 -10.90 5.76
C GLU A 249 -27.90 -12.07 6.15
N GLY A 250 -28.09 -13.21 5.50
CA GLY A 250 -27.58 -14.50 5.99
C GLY A 250 -26.50 -15.14 5.12
N LEU A 251 -26.16 -14.56 3.97
CA LEU A 251 -25.18 -15.15 3.07
C LEU A 251 -23.76 -14.81 3.52
N PRO A 252 -22.78 -15.72 3.36
CA PRO A 252 -21.39 -15.51 3.81
C PRO A 252 -20.75 -14.22 3.31
N TYR A 253 -21.05 -13.86 2.05
CA TYR A 253 -20.48 -12.70 1.37
C TYR A 253 -21.23 -11.39 1.59
N ASN A 254 -22.34 -11.39 2.35
CA ASN A 254 -22.97 -10.14 2.72
C ASN A 254 -22.02 -9.31 3.57
N GLY A 255 -21.89 -8.05 3.20
CA GLY A 255 -20.94 -7.12 3.77
C GLY A 255 -21.47 -5.70 3.76
N ILE A 256 -20.87 -4.84 4.55
CA ILE A 256 -21.22 -3.43 4.63
C ILE A 256 -19.98 -2.58 4.88
N ALA A 257 -19.86 -1.50 4.09
CA ALA A 257 -18.91 -0.43 4.31
C ALA A 257 -19.67 0.81 4.76
N VAL A 258 -19.24 1.46 5.84
CA VAL A 258 -19.93 2.63 6.40
C VAL A 258 -18.95 3.68 6.87
N LYS A 259 -19.11 4.92 6.39
CA LYS A 259 -18.49 6.10 6.98
C LYS A 259 -19.49 6.76 7.92
N SER A 260 -19.06 7.04 9.14
CA SER A 260 -19.78 7.85 10.13
C SER A 260 -18.80 8.82 10.79
N GLY A 261 -18.80 10.06 10.31
CA GLY A 261 -17.81 11.07 10.65
C GLY A 261 -16.43 10.68 10.15
N THR A 262 -15.46 10.60 11.06
CA THR A 262 -14.08 10.15 10.77
C THR A 262 -13.91 8.64 10.88
N ASN A 263 -14.91 7.92 11.38
CA ASN A 263 -14.84 6.46 11.49
C ASN A 263 -15.38 5.79 10.23
N ILE A 264 -14.71 4.72 9.81
CA ILE A 264 -15.10 3.88 8.69
C ILE A 264 -15.15 2.43 9.19
N TYR A 265 -16.26 1.76 8.92
CA TYR A 265 -16.54 0.40 9.36
C TYR A 265 -16.69 -0.50 8.15
N VAL A 266 -16.01 -1.64 8.17
CA VAL A 266 -16.02 -2.63 7.10
C VAL A 266 -16.30 -3.99 7.71
N PHE A 267 -17.53 -4.47 7.60
CA PHE A 267 -17.97 -5.68 8.28
C PHE A 267 -18.65 -6.65 7.32
N GLY A 268 -18.38 -7.93 7.48
CA GLY A 268 -18.99 -9.04 6.78
C GLY A 268 -19.68 -10.04 7.70
N ASN A 269 -20.52 -10.88 7.11
CA ASN A 269 -21.06 -12.07 7.76
C ASN A 269 -19.97 -13.10 8.03
N GLU A 270 -19.14 -13.37 7.03
CA GLU A 270 -17.93 -14.19 7.09
C GLU A 270 -16.77 -13.45 6.45
N ILE A 271 -15.63 -14.12 6.29
CA ILE A 271 -14.45 -13.50 5.69
C ILE A 271 -14.69 -13.04 4.25
N ASP A 272 -15.54 -13.76 3.51
CA ASP A 272 -16.02 -13.37 2.18
C ASP A 272 -16.68 -11.99 2.21
N GLY A 273 -17.53 -11.77 3.22
CA GLY A 273 -18.23 -10.50 3.43
C GLY A 273 -17.29 -9.37 3.84
N ASP A 274 -16.29 -9.67 4.68
CA ASP A 274 -15.27 -8.68 5.09
C ASP A 274 -14.47 -8.21 3.86
N ILE A 275 -14.03 -9.15 3.02
CA ILE A 275 -13.29 -8.87 1.79
C ILE A 275 -14.18 -8.14 0.76
N ALA A 276 -15.44 -8.56 0.60
CA ALA A 276 -16.37 -7.91 -0.31
C ALA A 276 -16.68 -6.46 0.13
N ALA A 277 -16.88 -6.23 1.43
CA ALA A 277 -17.08 -4.90 1.99
C ALA A 277 -15.81 -4.03 1.85
N LEU A 278 -14.63 -4.60 2.07
CA LEU A 278 -13.35 -3.91 1.93
C LEU A 278 -13.13 -3.44 0.49
N ARG A 279 -13.44 -4.31 -0.48
CA ARG A 279 -13.43 -3.96 -1.90
C ARG A 279 -14.41 -2.83 -2.19
N LYS A 280 -15.61 -2.86 -1.62
CA LYS A 280 -16.61 -1.79 -1.78
C LYS A 280 -16.11 -0.44 -1.26
N LEU A 281 -15.43 -0.44 -0.11
CA LEU A 281 -14.78 0.75 0.45
C LEU A 281 -13.74 1.32 -0.51
N VAL A 282 -12.86 0.47 -1.05
CA VAL A 282 -11.80 0.88 -1.97
C VAL A 282 -12.37 1.38 -3.31
N ASP A 283 -13.38 0.71 -3.84
CA ASP A 283 -14.07 1.11 -5.08
C ASP A 283 -14.76 2.48 -4.95
N ASN A 284 -15.12 2.88 -3.72
CA ASN A 284 -15.79 4.15 -3.40
C ASN A 284 -14.91 5.08 -2.54
N GLN A 285 -13.59 4.88 -2.57
CA GLN A 285 -12.64 5.52 -1.66
C GLN A 285 -12.72 7.05 -1.66
N GLU A 286 -13.12 7.68 -2.77
CA GLU A 286 -13.30 9.13 -2.84
C GLU A 286 -14.36 9.66 -1.87
N PHE A 287 -15.35 8.84 -1.50
CA PHE A 287 -16.36 9.20 -0.51
C PHE A 287 -15.91 8.83 0.90
N TYR A 288 -15.30 7.66 1.06
CA TYR A 288 -14.87 7.17 2.36
C TYR A 288 -13.71 8.01 2.95
N PHE A 289 -12.78 8.45 2.11
CA PHE A 289 -11.60 9.18 2.58
C PHE A 289 -11.75 10.71 2.46
N SER A 290 -12.87 11.20 1.92
CA SER A 290 -13.15 12.63 1.88
C SER A 290 -13.56 13.18 3.25
N LYS A 291 -13.05 14.38 3.57
CA LYS A 291 -13.49 15.20 4.72
C LYS A 291 -14.86 15.85 4.51
N SER A 292 -15.31 16.01 3.26
CA SER A 292 -16.59 16.66 2.93
C SER A 292 -17.80 15.73 3.08
N VAL A 293 -17.56 14.42 3.14
CA VAL A 293 -18.61 13.41 3.31
C VAL A 293 -18.62 12.99 4.76
N SER A 294 -19.70 13.28 5.50
CA SER A 294 -19.82 12.85 6.90
C SER A 294 -20.45 11.47 7.05
N GLU A 295 -21.25 11.03 6.07
CA GLU A 295 -21.95 9.75 6.12
C GLU A 295 -22.01 9.12 4.74
N ARG A 296 -21.69 7.82 4.66
CA ARG A 296 -21.80 6.99 3.46
C ARG A 296 -22.06 5.56 3.91
N ILE A 297 -22.99 4.86 3.27
CA ILE A 297 -23.26 3.46 3.54
C ILE A 297 -23.34 2.74 2.20
N ASP A 298 -22.51 1.71 2.03
CA ASP A 298 -22.58 0.78 0.90
C ASP A 298 -22.78 -0.64 1.43
N TYR A 299 -23.83 -1.29 0.93
CA TYR A 299 -24.20 -2.64 1.30
C TYR A 299 -23.93 -3.59 0.14
N VAL A 300 -23.33 -4.75 0.44
CA VAL A 300 -23.12 -5.86 -0.50
C VAL A 300 -24.30 -6.81 -0.36
N SER A 301 -25.27 -6.64 -1.25
CA SER A 301 -26.49 -7.46 -1.30
C SER A 301 -26.28 -8.80 -1.97
N GLU A 302 -27.28 -9.67 -1.90
CA GLU A 302 -27.27 -10.98 -2.57
C GLU A 302 -27.06 -10.87 -4.10
N GLU A 303 -27.52 -9.76 -4.69
CA GLU A 303 -27.43 -9.46 -6.13
C GLU A 303 -26.13 -8.73 -6.51
N ASP A 304 -25.27 -8.38 -5.54
CA ASP A 304 -24.01 -7.71 -5.83
C ASP A 304 -23.02 -8.70 -6.45
N LEU A 305 -22.86 -8.59 -7.77
CA LEU A 305 -21.94 -9.41 -8.56
C LEU A 305 -20.49 -9.35 -8.05
N GLY A 306 -20.09 -8.24 -7.42
CA GLY A 306 -18.77 -8.10 -6.79
C GLY A 306 -18.62 -8.98 -5.56
N GLY A 307 -19.65 -9.05 -4.71
CA GLY A 307 -19.69 -9.94 -3.55
C GLY A 307 -19.74 -11.41 -3.96
N LEU A 308 -20.59 -11.74 -4.94
CA LEU A 308 -20.67 -13.08 -5.53
C LEU A 308 -19.31 -13.53 -6.10
N PHE A 309 -18.61 -12.64 -6.82
CA PHE A 309 -17.30 -12.95 -7.37
C PHE A 309 -16.27 -13.29 -6.27
N VAL A 310 -16.25 -12.52 -5.17
CA VAL A 310 -15.36 -12.81 -4.03
C VAL A 310 -15.67 -14.18 -3.46
N PHE A 311 -16.95 -14.47 -3.21
CA PHE A 311 -17.38 -15.77 -2.69
C PHE A 311 -16.92 -16.93 -3.57
N TYR A 312 -17.23 -16.87 -4.88
CA TYR A 312 -16.83 -17.92 -5.81
C TYR A 312 -15.32 -18.07 -5.88
N TYR A 313 -14.57 -16.97 -5.92
CA TYR A 313 -13.11 -17.00 -5.97
C TYR A 313 -12.51 -17.70 -4.74
N LEU A 314 -13.00 -17.42 -3.53
CA LEU A 314 -12.50 -18.05 -2.31
C LEU A 314 -12.89 -19.53 -2.19
N HIS A 315 -13.96 -19.94 -2.87
CA HIS A 315 -14.54 -21.28 -2.79
C HIS A 315 -14.34 -22.13 -4.06
N THR A 316 -13.52 -21.72 -5.02
CA THR A 316 -13.11 -22.60 -6.13
C THR A 316 -12.20 -23.73 -5.63
N ASP A 317 -12.36 -24.93 -6.19
CA ASP A 317 -11.63 -26.15 -5.79
C ASP A 317 -10.10 -25.96 -5.68
N GLU A 318 -9.49 -25.20 -6.61
CA GLU A 318 -8.04 -24.88 -6.58
C GLU A 318 -7.62 -24.04 -5.35
N ASN A 319 -8.51 -23.19 -4.84
CA ASN A 319 -8.25 -22.33 -3.67
C ASN A 319 -8.63 -23.00 -2.34
N LEU A 320 -9.42 -24.08 -2.40
CA LEU A 320 -9.72 -24.93 -1.25
C LEU A 320 -8.54 -25.87 -0.91
N GLU A 321 -7.76 -26.34 -1.91
CA GLU A 321 -6.59 -27.19 -1.67
C GLU A 321 -5.40 -26.46 -1.02
N VAL A 322 -5.23 -25.15 -1.29
CA VAL A 322 -4.17 -24.34 -0.66
C VAL A 322 -4.45 -24.13 0.85
N ASN A 323 -5.72 -23.96 1.23
CA ASN A 323 -6.12 -23.72 2.62
C ASN A 323 -5.91 -24.92 3.57
N LEU A 324 -5.80 -26.14 3.06
CA LEU A 324 -5.60 -27.33 3.90
C LEU A 324 -4.11 -27.61 4.21
N ASN A 325 -3.19 -27.07 3.42
CA ASN A 325 -1.75 -27.32 3.60
C ASN A 325 -1.04 -26.25 4.44
N GLU A 326 -1.68 -25.11 4.72
CA GLU A 326 -1.13 -24.04 5.58
C GLU A 326 -1.73 -24.02 7.01
N ILE A 327 -2.61 -24.98 7.35
CA ILE A 327 -3.25 -25.11 8.67
C ILE A 327 -2.76 -26.37 9.44
N GLN A 328 -1.65 -26.98 9.03
CA GLN A 328 -0.95 -28.04 9.82
C GLN A 328 0.30 -27.50 10.49
#